data_AF-A0A3B7MSI6-F1
#
_entry.id   AF-A0A3B7MSI6-F1
#
_cell.length_a   1.000
_cell.length_b   1.000
_cell.length_c   1.000
_cell.angle_alpha   90.00
_cell.angle_beta   90.00
_cell.angle_gamma   90.00
#
_symmetry.space_group_name_H-M   'P 1'
#
loop_
_entity.id
_entity.type
_entity.pdbx_description
1 polymer ?
#
loop_
_entity_poly.entity_id
_entity_poly.type
_entity_poly.pdbx_seq_one_letter_code
_entity_poly.pdbx_strand_id
1 'polypeptide(L)'
;MAEVLGPLFFECTWDDLTFYKMEGRYFVRKKSRLTREKVLHHPAFAKTRFYANRLAVASKIAAAIYSDLPLHWRQFWMYRDFTGEAINRLNQEATPQEAYDYLWKTYVEYWVLYQQATGIPLQTGRKQQPVKRPKDYKTRLKHRNSNPKCCRYRRLIGRNHWKSSYDNTAELLEKERKRQAREKKLRWLEDQHRKGRYKAQEERWRKMQAKLLELPPEIRLILQSA
;
A
#
# COMPACT_ATOMS: atom_id res chain seq x y z
N MET A 1 -5.59 -29.21 -0.93
CA MET A 1 -6.36 -29.09 0.33
C MET A 1 -6.41 -30.48 0.92
N ALA A 2 -6.28 -30.63 2.23
CA ALA A 2 -6.20 -31.93 2.90
C ALA A 2 -7.12 -31.94 4.12
N GLU A 3 -7.77 -33.07 4.38
CA GLU A 3 -8.58 -33.27 5.59
C GLU A 3 -7.67 -33.59 6.78
N VAL A 4 -8.00 -33.05 7.96
CA VAL A 4 -7.27 -33.32 9.20
C VAL A 4 -7.85 -34.55 9.87
N LEU A 5 -7.09 -35.65 9.85
CA LEU A 5 -7.45 -36.91 10.52
C LEU A 5 -6.86 -37.03 11.94
N GLY A 6 -6.07 -36.04 12.38
CA GLY A 6 -5.41 -36.06 13.69
C GLY A 6 -6.35 -35.67 14.85
N PRO A 7 -5.93 -35.95 16.10
CA PRO A 7 -6.72 -35.63 17.30
C PRO A 7 -6.77 -34.14 17.64
N LEU A 8 -5.97 -33.31 16.94
CA LEU A 8 -5.87 -31.88 17.19
C LEU A 8 -6.54 -31.10 16.05
N PHE A 9 -7.59 -30.37 16.41
CA PHE A 9 -8.34 -29.54 15.49
C PHE A 9 -8.03 -28.06 15.70
N PHE A 10 -7.55 -27.41 14.64
CA PHE A 10 -7.19 -26.00 14.66
C PHE A 10 -8.12 -25.18 13.73
N GLU A 11 -8.43 -23.96 14.15
CA GLU A 11 -9.12 -22.95 13.33
C GLU A 11 -8.27 -21.68 13.27
N CYS A 12 -7.04 -21.82 12.79
CA CYS A 12 -6.07 -20.75 12.75
C CYS A 12 -5.16 -20.88 11.53
N THR A 13 -4.37 -19.85 11.27
CA THR A 13 -3.31 -19.91 10.28
C THR A 13 -1.97 -19.98 11.00
N TRP A 14 -1.17 -20.98 10.65
CA TRP A 14 0.17 -21.19 11.18
C TRP A 14 1.14 -21.31 9.99
N ASP A 15 2.07 -20.36 9.91
CA ASP A 15 3.05 -20.26 8.83
C ASP A 15 2.38 -20.28 7.44
N ASP A 16 2.71 -21.31 6.66
CA ASP A 16 2.21 -21.57 5.32
C ASP A 16 0.96 -22.46 5.33
N LEU A 17 0.38 -22.81 6.48
CA LEU A 17 -0.82 -23.63 6.58
C LEU A 17 -1.97 -22.84 7.19
N THR A 18 -3.14 -22.91 6.58
CA THR A 18 -4.40 -22.39 7.14
C THR A 18 -5.30 -23.56 7.45
N PHE A 19 -5.61 -23.72 8.74
CA PHE A 19 -6.55 -24.68 9.28
C PHE A 19 -7.92 -24.02 9.41
N TYR A 20 -8.98 -24.69 8.94
CA TYR A 20 -10.34 -24.18 9.01
C TYR A 20 -11.35 -25.33 9.08
N LYS A 21 -12.55 -25.00 9.57
CA LYS A 21 -13.68 -25.92 9.63
C LYS A 21 -14.67 -25.61 8.52
N MET A 22 -15.10 -26.64 7.81
CA MET A 22 -16.11 -26.56 6.76
C MET A 22 -17.02 -27.78 6.92
N GLU A 23 -18.35 -27.56 6.99
CA GLU A 23 -19.34 -28.64 7.12
C GLU A 23 -19.04 -29.64 8.25
N GLY A 24 -18.61 -29.14 9.41
CA GLY A 24 -18.29 -29.98 10.57
C GLY A 24 -16.91 -30.64 10.52
N ARG A 25 -16.25 -30.70 9.36
CA ARG A 25 -14.94 -31.32 9.15
C ARG A 25 -13.82 -30.29 9.17
N TYR A 26 -12.62 -30.74 9.53
CA TYR A 26 -11.44 -29.89 9.62
C TYR A 26 -10.53 -30.09 8.43
N PHE A 27 -10.12 -28.99 7.81
CA PHE A 27 -9.27 -28.98 6.63
C PHE A 27 -8.05 -28.12 6.83
N VAL A 28 -6.98 -28.49 6.13
CA VAL A 28 -5.76 -27.73 5.97
C VAL A 28 -5.56 -27.37 4.52
N ARG A 29 -5.25 -26.11 4.28
CA ARG A 29 -4.72 -25.66 2.99
C ARG A 29 -3.37 -25.01 3.18
N LYS A 30 -2.47 -25.20 2.22
CA LYS A 30 -1.27 -24.38 2.13
C LYS A 30 -1.66 -22.98 1.67
N LYS A 31 -1.05 -21.95 2.24
CA LYS A 31 -1.09 -20.59 1.71
C LYS A 31 -0.60 -20.65 0.27
N SER A 32 -1.35 -19.99 -0.61
CA SER A 32 -0.86 -19.78 -1.96
C SER A 32 0.40 -18.90 -1.87
N ARG A 33 1.41 -19.22 -2.69
CA ARG A 33 2.59 -18.35 -2.91
C ARG A 33 2.24 -17.12 -3.77
N LEU A 34 0.97 -16.72 -3.75
CA LEU A 34 0.43 -15.61 -4.52
C LEU A 34 0.71 -14.33 -3.75
N THR A 35 1.73 -13.59 -4.18
CA THR A 35 2.06 -12.28 -3.62
C THR A 35 1.40 -11.19 -4.46
N ARG A 36 1.17 -10.02 -3.84
CA ARG A 36 0.70 -8.82 -4.56
C ARG A 36 1.59 -8.51 -5.76
N GLU A 37 2.90 -8.60 -5.58
CA GLU A 37 3.91 -8.38 -6.62
C GLU A 37 3.71 -9.31 -7.82
N LYS A 38 3.46 -10.61 -7.58
CA LYS A 38 3.14 -11.55 -8.66
C LYS A 38 1.87 -11.16 -9.40
N VAL A 39 0.81 -10.79 -8.70
CA VAL A 39 -0.45 -10.36 -9.34
C VAL A 39 -0.24 -9.10 -10.20
N LEU A 40 0.59 -8.17 -9.74
CA LEU A 40 0.85 -6.91 -10.45
C LEU A 40 1.75 -7.06 -11.67
N HIS A 41 2.79 -7.89 -11.60
CA HIS A 41 3.84 -7.90 -12.62
C HIS A 41 3.86 -9.17 -13.47
N HIS A 42 3.47 -10.32 -12.94
CA HIS A 42 3.62 -11.59 -13.67
C HIS A 42 2.65 -11.69 -14.86
N PRO A 43 3.08 -12.21 -16.04
CA PRO A 43 2.27 -12.26 -17.26
C PRO A 43 1.02 -13.13 -17.13
N ALA A 44 1.07 -14.21 -16.35
CA ALA A 44 -0.10 -15.07 -16.10
C ALA A 44 -1.32 -14.32 -15.52
N PHE A 45 -1.12 -13.16 -14.86
CA PHE A 45 -2.20 -12.34 -14.31
C PHE A 45 -2.60 -11.16 -15.20
N ALA A 46 -2.10 -11.08 -16.45
CA ALA A 46 -2.42 -9.98 -17.35
C ALA A 46 -3.93 -9.84 -17.59
N LYS A 47 -4.64 -10.95 -17.85
CA LYS A 47 -6.10 -10.96 -18.01
C LYS A 47 -6.82 -10.53 -16.73
N THR A 48 -6.37 -10.99 -15.56
CA THR A 48 -6.94 -10.59 -14.27
C THR A 48 -6.82 -9.08 -14.06
N ARG A 49 -5.66 -8.49 -14.36
CA ARG A 49 -5.46 -7.04 -14.27
C ARG A 49 -6.34 -6.28 -15.27
N PHE A 50 -6.45 -6.78 -16.50
CA PHE A 50 -7.32 -6.20 -17.52
C PHE A 50 -8.77 -6.10 -17.05
N TYR A 51 -9.38 -7.20 -16.58
CA TYR A 51 -10.74 -7.18 -16.08
C TYR A 51 -10.90 -6.41 -14.77
N ALA A 52 -9.90 -6.44 -13.88
CA ALA A 52 -9.91 -5.62 -12.67
C ALA A 52 -9.91 -4.12 -12.99
N ASN A 53 -9.15 -3.69 -14.00
CA ASN A 53 -9.16 -2.31 -14.48
C ASN A 53 -10.53 -1.93 -15.07
N ARG A 54 -11.15 -2.80 -15.88
CA ARG A 54 -12.51 -2.57 -16.38
C ARG A 54 -13.53 -2.45 -15.25
N LEU A 55 -13.46 -3.34 -14.25
CA LEU A 55 -14.32 -3.26 -13.08
C LEU A 55 -14.11 -1.95 -12.29
N ALA A 56 -12.87 -1.48 -12.19
CA ALA A 56 -12.58 -0.19 -11.56
C ALA A 56 -13.19 0.99 -12.34
N VAL A 57 -13.18 0.94 -13.67
CA VAL A 57 -13.84 1.95 -14.52
C VAL A 57 -15.36 1.86 -14.37
N ALA A 58 -15.94 0.67 -14.49
CA ALA A 58 -17.37 0.42 -14.30
C ALA A 58 -17.88 0.90 -12.93
N SER A 59 -17.13 0.63 -11.87
CA SER A 59 -17.45 1.09 -10.52
C SER A 59 -17.47 2.61 -10.39
N LYS A 60 -16.59 3.33 -11.10
CA LYS A 60 -16.60 4.81 -11.13
C LYS A 60 -17.82 5.34 -11.87
N ILE A 61 -18.16 4.75 -13.00
CA ILE A 61 -19.37 5.09 -13.77
C ILE A 61 -20.61 4.88 -12.90
N ALA A 62 -20.75 3.69 -12.31
CA ALA A 62 -21.86 3.36 -11.42
C ALA A 62 -21.94 4.29 -10.20
N ALA A 63 -20.81 4.70 -9.63
CA ALA A 63 -20.77 5.65 -8.52
C ALA A 63 -21.30 7.04 -8.91
N ALA A 64 -21.01 7.51 -10.13
CA ALA A 64 -21.51 8.78 -10.65
C ALA A 64 -23.03 8.73 -10.88
N ILE A 65 -23.51 7.70 -11.58
CA ILE A 65 -24.96 7.48 -11.78
C ILE A 65 -25.69 7.37 -10.45
N TYR A 66 -25.14 6.58 -9.53
CA TYR A 66 -25.69 6.43 -8.19
C TYR A 66 -25.67 7.74 -7.39
N SER A 67 -24.75 8.67 -7.65
CA SER A 67 -24.73 9.99 -6.99
C SER A 67 -25.73 10.98 -7.54
N ASP A 68 -26.23 10.77 -8.76
CA ASP A 68 -27.20 11.64 -9.42
C ASP A 68 -28.65 11.27 -9.05
N LEU A 69 -28.89 10.02 -8.63
CA LEU A 69 -30.20 9.57 -8.18
C LEU A 69 -30.67 10.28 -6.90
N PRO A 70 -31.97 10.39 -6.62
CA PRO A 70 -32.47 10.94 -5.36
C PRO A 70 -32.08 10.09 -4.15
N LEU A 71 -31.65 10.72 -3.06
CA LEU A 71 -31.17 10.04 -1.84
C LEU A 71 -32.17 9.07 -1.20
N HIS A 72 -33.46 9.38 -1.29
CA HIS A 72 -34.55 8.56 -0.75
C HIS A 72 -34.85 7.31 -1.59
N TRP A 73 -34.50 7.33 -2.88
CA TRP A 73 -34.74 6.23 -3.81
C TRP A 73 -33.57 5.25 -3.90
N ARG A 74 -32.37 5.72 -3.58
CA ARG A 74 -31.14 4.91 -3.64
C ARG A 74 -31.16 3.71 -2.71
N GLN A 75 -30.99 2.53 -3.30
CA GLN A 75 -30.82 1.28 -2.58
C GLN A 75 -29.45 0.66 -2.86
N PHE A 76 -28.89 -0.05 -1.88
CA PHE A 76 -27.53 -0.60 -1.97
C PHE A 76 -27.35 -1.56 -3.16
N TRP A 77 -28.39 -2.31 -3.52
CA TRP A 77 -28.33 -3.25 -4.65
C TRP A 77 -28.18 -2.53 -6.00
N MET A 78 -28.76 -1.34 -6.16
CA MET A 78 -28.70 -0.58 -7.42
C MET A 78 -27.28 -0.28 -7.86
N TYR A 79 -26.41 0.11 -6.91
CA TYR A 79 -25.00 0.34 -7.22
C TYR A 79 -24.31 -0.92 -7.78
N ARG A 80 -24.67 -2.11 -7.28
CA ARG A 80 -24.12 -3.38 -7.76
C ARG A 80 -24.63 -3.70 -9.16
N ASP A 81 -25.90 -3.46 -9.41
CA ASP A 81 -26.52 -3.68 -10.72
C ASP A 81 -25.95 -2.72 -11.77
N PHE A 82 -25.84 -1.41 -11.46
CA PHE A 82 -25.20 -0.44 -12.36
C PHE A 82 -23.74 -0.80 -12.65
N THR A 83 -23.01 -1.30 -11.66
CA THR A 83 -21.63 -1.77 -11.88
C THR A 83 -21.61 -3.00 -12.81
N GLY A 84 -22.58 -3.92 -12.65
CA GLY A 84 -22.78 -5.09 -13.50
C GLY A 84 -23.12 -4.74 -14.95
N GLU A 85 -24.02 -3.78 -15.16
CA GLU A 85 -24.37 -3.29 -16.50
C GLU A 85 -23.22 -2.52 -17.13
N ALA A 86 -22.55 -1.63 -16.38
CA ALA A 86 -21.38 -0.90 -16.86
C ALA A 86 -20.27 -1.85 -17.31
N ILE A 87 -19.98 -2.91 -16.54
CA ILE A 87 -18.95 -3.89 -16.94
C ILE A 87 -19.37 -4.70 -18.16
N ASN A 88 -20.66 -5.07 -18.28
CA ASN A 88 -21.19 -5.75 -19.46
C ASN A 88 -21.05 -4.89 -20.72
N ARG A 89 -21.38 -3.59 -20.63
CA ARG A 89 -21.20 -2.62 -21.72
C ARG A 89 -19.74 -2.46 -22.10
N LEU A 90 -18.87 -2.23 -21.11
CA LEU A 90 -17.44 -2.17 -21.37
C LEU A 90 -16.96 -3.45 -22.05
N ASN A 91 -17.42 -4.63 -21.63
CA ASN A 91 -17.08 -5.92 -22.22
C ASN A 91 -17.46 -6.07 -23.69
N GLN A 92 -18.51 -5.38 -24.14
CA GLN A 92 -18.94 -5.30 -25.54
C GLN A 92 -18.17 -4.24 -26.36
N GLU A 93 -17.00 -3.83 -25.88
CA GLU A 93 -16.12 -2.83 -26.52
C GLU A 93 -16.68 -1.40 -26.56
N ALA A 94 -17.77 -1.11 -25.83
CA ALA A 94 -18.27 0.26 -25.68
C ALA A 94 -17.25 1.15 -24.97
N THR A 95 -17.23 2.42 -25.34
CA THR A 95 -16.40 3.41 -24.64
C THR A 95 -16.95 3.68 -23.23
N PRO A 96 -16.11 4.10 -22.27
CA PRO A 96 -16.59 4.46 -20.92
C PRO A 96 -17.67 5.54 -20.92
N GLN A 97 -17.62 6.45 -21.90
CA GLN A 97 -18.62 7.51 -22.07
C GLN A 97 -19.96 6.96 -22.56
N GLU A 98 -19.96 6.10 -23.58
CA GLU A 98 -21.19 5.43 -24.06
C GLU A 98 -21.85 4.60 -22.95
N ALA A 99 -21.06 3.89 -22.15
CA ALA A 99 -21.57 3.14 -21.01
C ALA A 99 -22.22 4.05 -19.96
N TYR A 100 -21.62 5.22 -19.70
CA TYR A 100 -22.20 6.25 -18.83
C TYR A 100 -23.50 6.81 -19.39
N ASP A 101 -23.49 7.26 -20.65
CA ASP A 101 -24.65 7.88 -21.29
C ASP A 101 -25.84 6.90 -21.35
N TYR A 102 -25.57 5.62 -21.63
CA TYR A 102 -26.58 4.57 -21.59
C TYR A 102 -27.23 4.42 -20.21
N LEU A 103 -26.42 4.33 -19.15
CA LEU A 103 -26.91 4.20 -17.78
C LEU A 103 -27.63 5.46 -17.30
N TRP A 104 -27.12 6.63 -17.67
CA TRP A 104 -27.71 7.91 -17.33
C TRP A 104 -29.10 8.05 -17.96
N LYS A 105 -29.19 7.74 -19.26
CA LYS A 105 -30.48 7.71 -19.98
C LYS A 105 -31.46 6.73 -19.34
N THR A 106 -30.99 5.55 -18.98
CA THR A 106 -31.86 4.49 -18.42
C THR A 106 -32.38 4.80 -17.02
N TYR A 107 -31.53 5.37 -16.14
CA TYR A 107 -31.83 5.47 -14.71
C TYR A 107 -32.02 6.89 -14.19
N VAL A 108 -31.40 7.90 -14.79
CA VAL A 108 -31.32 9.27 -14.26
C VAL A 108 -32.24 10.23 -15.03
N GLU A 109 -32.40 10.04 -16.34
CA GLU A 109 -33.19 10.92 -17.22
C GLU A 109 -34.60 11.20 -16.66
N TYR A 110 -35.31 10.15 -16.22
CA TYR A 110 -36.63 10.29 -15.61
C TYR A 110 -36.65 11.27 -14.43
N TRP A 111 -35.66 11.20 -13.54
CA TRP A 111 -35.60 12.04 -12.35
C TRP A 111 -35.31 13.50 -12.68
N VAL A 112 -34.50 13.74 -13.71
CA VAL A 112 -34.24 15.10 -14.20
C VAL A 112 -35.49 15.72 -14.79
N LEU A 113 -36.24 14.96 -15.61
CA LEU A 113 -37.51 15.42 -16.18
C LEU A 113 -38.56 15.65 -15.08
N TYR A 114 -38.63 14.77 -14.09
CA TYR A 114 -39.50 14.93 -12.93
C TYR A 114 -39.19 16.21 -12.13
N GLN A 115 -37.91 16.49 -11.89
CA GLN A 115 -37.46 17.72 -11.23
C GLN A 115 -37.85 18.97 -12.02
N GLN A 116 -37.69 18.96 -13.35
CA GLN A 116 -38.09 20.07 -14.21
C GLN A 116 -39.60 20.31 -14.20
N ALA A 117 -40.40 19.24 -14.22
CA ALA A 117 -41.85 19.34 -14.22
C ALA A 117 -42.43 19.79 -12.87
N THR A 118 -41.85 19.35 -11.75
CA THR A 118 -42.38 19.60 -10.40
C THR A 118 -41.75 20.81 -9.71
N GLY A 119 -40.56 21.25 -10.14
CA GLY A 119 -39.79 22.29 -9.48
C GLY A 119 -39.19 21.89 -8.11
N ILE A 120 -39.37 20.64 -7.68
CA ILE A 120 -38.87 20.15 -6.38
C ILE A 120 -37.39 19.79 -6.52
N PRO A 121 -36.47 20.38 -5.73
CA PRO A 121 -35.06 20.05 -5.81
C PRO A 121 -34.80 18.63 -5.32
N LEU A 122 -34.16 17.81 -6.15
CA LEU A 122 -33.71 16.48 -5.76
C LEU A 122 -32.53 16.60 -4.79
N GLN A 123 -32.65 15.98 -3.62
CA GLN A 123 -31.51 15.81 -2.73
C GLN A 123 -30.57 14.75 -3.33
N THR A 124 -29.52 15.20 -4.00
CA THR A 124 -28.46 14.36 -4.59
C THR A 124 -27.18 14.39 -3.73
N GLY A 125 -26.11 13.69 -4.15
CA GLY A 125 -24.86 13.64 -3.39
C GLY A 125 -24.78 12.55 -2.31
N ARG A 126 -23.91 12.68 -1.31
CA ARG A 126 -23.69 11.64 -0.28
C ARG A 126 -24.66 11.83 0.89
N LYS A 127 -25.24 10.73 1.39
CA LYS A 127 -25.91 10.74 2.71
C LYS A 127 -24.93 11.31 3.73
N GLN A 128 -25.35 12.33 4.49
CA GLN A 128 -24.54 12.84 5.60
C GLN A 128 -24.31 11.68 6.57
N GLN A 129 -23.07 11.22 6.69
CA GLN A 129 -22.74 10.22 7.70
C GLN A 129 -22.65 10.92 9.05
N PRO A 130 -23.14 10.30 10.14
CA PRO A 130 -22.87 10.80 11.47
C PRO A 130 -21.35 10.86 11.66
N VAL A 131 -20.85 11.97 12.21
CA VAL A 131 -19.42 12.18 12.45
C VAL A 131 -18.90 11.05 13.35
N LYS A 132 -18.16 10.11 12.75
CA LYS A 132 -17.55 9.00 13.50
C LYS A 132 -16.34 9.55 14.25
N ARG A 133 -16.42 9.61 15.58
CA ARG A 133 -15.26 9.94 16.43
C ARG A 133 -14.13 8.92 16.15
N PRO A 134 -12.87 9.36 16.05
CA PRO A 134 -11.74 8.44 15.89
C PRO A 134 -11.69 7.46 17.08
N LYS A 135 -11.37 6.19 16.82
CA LYS A 135 -11.22 5.20 17.90
C LYS A 135 -9.96 5.49 18.71
N ASP A 136 -10.11 5.57 20.03
CA ASP A 136 -8.97 5.71 20.94
C ASP A 136 -7.99 4.52 20.82
N TYR A 137 -6.72 4.78 21.16
CA TYR A 137 -5.66 3.77 21.17
C TYR A 137 -6.03 2.55 22.04
N LYS A 138 -6.64 2.78 23.21
CA LYS A 138 -7.08 1.72 24.14
C LYS A 138 -8.13 0.81 23.50
N THR A 139 -9.07 1.37 22.76
CA THR A 139 -10.12 0.63 22.04
C THR A 139 -9.53 -0.21 20.90
N ARG A 140 -8.55 0.33 20.17
CA ARG A 140 -7.78 -0.42 19.15
C ARG A 140 -7.01 -1.59 19.74
N LEU A 141 -6.35 -1.39 20.89
CA LEU A 141 -5.58 -2.43 21.56
C LEU A 141 -6.47 -3.56 22.11
N LYS A 142 -7.64 -3.20 22.66
CA LYS A 142 -8.63 -4.16 23.18
C LYS A 142 -9.10 -5.12 22.08
N HIS A 143 -9.46 -4.63 20.90
CA HIS A 143 -9.86 -5.49 19.76
C HIS A 143 -8.74 -6.42 19.26
N ARG A 144 -7.47 -5.99 19.35
CA ARG A 144 -6.32 -6.82 18.95
C ARG A 144 -6.12 -8.01 19.88
N ASN A 145 -6.41 -7.82 21.18
CA ASN A 145 -6.18 -8.82 22.22
C ASN A 145 -7.45 -9.58 22.66
N SER A 146 -8.64 -9.17 22.23
CA SER A 146 -9.92 -9.76 22.67
C SER A 146 -10.42 -10.91 21.81
N ASN A 147 -9.68 -11.38 20.80
CA ASN A 147 -10.10 -12.56 20.04
C ASN A 147 -9.90 -13.82 20.90
N PRO A 148 -10.98 -14.43 21.45
CA PRO A 148 -10.86 -15.49 22.45
C PRO A 148 -10.17 -16.74 21.90
N LYS A 149 -10.31 -16.99 20.60
CA LYS A 149 -9.66 -18.10 19.91
C LYS A 149 -8.14 -17.94 19.94
N CYS A 150 -7.62 -16.74 19.66
CA CYS A 150 -6.18 -16.46 19.75
C CYS A 150 -5.65 -16.62 21.18
N CYS A 151 -6.41 -16.24 22.21
CA CYS A 151 -6.00 -16.38 23.61
C CYS A 151 -5.89 -17.84 24.05
N ARG A 152 -6.80 -18.73 23.60
CA ARG A 152 -6.77 -20.17 23.92
C ARG A 152 -5.53 -20.84 23.33
N TYR A 153 -5.21 -20.56 22.06
CA TYR A 153 -4.02 -21.10 21.40
C TYR A 153 -2.71 -20.53 21.99
N ARG A 154 -2.70 -19.26 22.41
CA ARG A 154 -1.54 -18.62 23.05
C ARG A 154 -1.20 -19.21 24.43
N ARG A 155 -2.18 -19.81 25.13
CA ARG A 155 -1.94 -20.58 26.37
C ARG A 155 -1.36 -21.96 26.10
N LEU A 156 -1.84 -22.66 25.06
CA LEU A 156 -1.41 -24.01 24.72
C LEU A 156 0.03 -24.07 24.16
N ILE A 157 0.46 -23.07 23.39
CA ILE A 157 1.73 -23.12 22.63
C ILE A 157 2.79 -22.13 23.20
N GLY A 158 2.41 -21.31 24.20
CA GLY A 158 3.29 -20.32 24.82
C GLY A 158 3.35 -18.97 24.10
N ARG A 159 3.69 -17.90 24.84
CA ARG A 159 3.64 -16.50 24.37
C ARG A 159 4.61 -16.18 23.23
N ASN A 160 5.70 -16.93 23.12
CA ASN A 160 6.83 -16.64 22.22
C ASN A 160 6.66 -17.23 20.82
N HIS A 161 5.68 -18.12 20.62
CA HIS A 161 5.53 -18.85 19.37
C HIS A 161 4.73 -18.11 18.27
N TRP A 162 4.15 -16.96 18.61
CA TRP A 162 3.21 -16.22 17.73
C TRP A 162 3.84 -15.00 17.06
N LYS A 163 5.15 -15.03 16.76
CA LYS A 163 5.71 -14.11 15.75
C LYS A 163 5.39 -14.71 14.40
N SER A 164 4.43 -14.15 13.67
CA SER A 164 4.14 -14.60 12.31
C SER A 164 5.39 -14.46 11.44
N SER A 165 5.53 -15.23 10.36
CA SER A 165 6.66 -15.07 9.43
C SER A 165 6.81 -13.62 8.92
N TYR A 166 5.73 -12.83 8.92
CA TYR A 166 5.74 -11.40 8.62
C TYR A 166 6.34 -10.53 9.73
N ASP A 167 6.23 -10.90 11.01
CA ASP A 167 6.84 -10.15 12.12
C ASP A 167 8.37 -10.28 12.10
N ASN A 168 8.92 -11.40 11.61
CA ASN A 168 10.36 -11.56 11.39
C ASN A 168 10.87 -10.69 10.22
N THR A 169 10.06 -10.44 9.19
CA THR A 169 10.48 -9.59 8.06
C THR A 169 10.66 -8.13 8.45
N ALA A 170 9.83 -7.61 9.37
CA ALA A 170 9.97 -6.25 9.88
C ALA A 170 11.23 -6.09 10.73
N GLU A 171 11.55 -7.09 11.57
CA GLU A 171 12.75 -7.11 12.39
C GLU A 171 14.02 -7.22 11.53
N LEU A 172 13.99 -8.01 10.45
CA LEU A 172 15.08 -8.12 9.47
C LEU A 172 15.29 -6.81 8.69
N LEU A 173 14.21 -6.18 8.22
CA LEU A 173 14.26 -4.87 7.55
C LEU A 173 14.82 -3.77 8.48
N GLU A 174 14.49 -3.81 9.77
CA GLU A 174 15.04 -2.87 10.75
C GLU A 174 16.54 -3.10 10.98
N LYS A 175 16.97 -4.37 11.04
CA LYS A 175 18.39 -4.74 11.12
C LYS A 175 19.16 -4.27 9.88
N GLU A 176 18.62 -4.45 8.68
CA GLU A 176 19.22 -3.96 7.43
C GLU A 176 19.31 -2.43 7.39
N ARG A 177 18.25 -1.71 7.78
CA ARG A 177 18.27 -0.24 7.89
C ARG A 177 19.35 0.24 8.86
N LYS A 178 19.49 -0.41 10.02
CA LYS A 178 20.55 -0.11 10.99
C LYS A 178 21.94 -0.38 10.43
N ARG A 179 22.12 -1.45 9.66
CA ARG A 179 23.38 -1.75 8.96
C ARG A 179 23.72 -0.67 7.93
N GLN A 180 22.78 -0.31 7.06
CA GLN A 180 22.97 0.73 6.05
C GLN A 180 23.29 2.10 6.69
N ALA A 181 22.64 2.44 7.81
CA ALA A 181 22.94 3.67 8.53
C ALA A 181 24.37 3.69 9.10
N ARG A 182 24.87 2.56 9.61
CA ARG A 182 26.26 2.41 10.08
C ARG A 182 27.26 2.56 8.94
N GLU A 183 27.00 1.92 7.80
CA GLU A 183 27.86 2.03 6.60
C GLU A 183 27.91 3.47 6.07
N LYS A 184 26.76 4.17 6.03
CA LYS A 184 26.72 5.60 5.67
C LYS A 184 27.51 6.47 6.65
N LYS A 185 27.41 6.19 7.95
CA LYS A 185 28.16 6.93 8.98
C LYS A 185 29.68 6.74 8.81
N LEU A 186 30.13 5.51 8.54
CA LEU A 186 31.55 5.21 8.29
C LEU A 186 32.06 5.96 7.05
N ARG A 187 31.34 5.90 5.92
CA ARG A 187 31.70 6.64 4.70
C ARG A 187 31.78 8.15 4.95
N TRP A 188 30.83 8.70 5.71
CA TRP A 188 30.85 10.12 6.06
C TRP A 188 32.10 10.49 6.89
N LEU A 189 32.48 9.65 7.86
CA LEU A 189 33.71 9.86 8.64
C LEU A 189 34.96 9.81 7.76
N GLU A 190 35.06 8.83 6.86
CA GLU A 190 36.16 8.71 5.90
C GLU A 190 36.30 9.96 5.02
N ASP A 191 35.18 10.48 4.53
CA ASP A 191 35.13 11.73 3.76
C ASP A 191 35.60 12.94 4.58
N GLN A 192 35.23 13.03 5.87
CA GLN A 192 35.74 14.09 6.74
C GLN A 192 37.26 13.98 6.93
N HIS A 193 37.78 12.78 7.15
CA HIS A 193 39.22 12.56 7.24
C HIS A 193 39.95 12.89 5.94
N ARG A 194 39.36 12.58 4.78
CA ARG A 194 39.92 12.94 3.47
C ARG A 194 39.96 14.46 3.28
N LYS A 195 38.87 15.16 3.61
CA LYS A 195 38.81 16.63 3.56
C LYS A 195 39.81 17.29 4.51
N GLY A 196 39.97 16.74 5.71
CA GLY A 196 40.98 17.19 6.67
C GLY A 196 42.41 17.04 6.15
N ARG A 197 42.74 15.90 5.54
CA ARG A 197 44.04 15.68 4.88
C ARG A 197 44.31 16.68 3.75
N TYR A 198 43.29 16.95 2.94
CA TYR A 198 43.40 17.92 1.83
C TYR A 198 43.66 19.34 2.35
N LYS A 199 42.91 19.79 3.36
CA LYS A 199 43.14 21.10 4.01
C LYS A 199 44.54 21.22 4.61
N ALA A 200 45.01 20.18 5.31
CA ALA A 200 46.36 20.16 5.86
C ALA A 200 47.45 20.23 4.76
N GLN A 201 47.19 19.60 3.61
CA GLN A 201 48.08 19.66 2.46
C GLN A 201 48.08 21.05 1.81
N GLU A 202 46.91 21.68 1.64
CA GLU A 202 46.80 23.08 1.18
C GLU A 202 47.52 24.06 2.11
N GLU A 203 47.36 23.91 3.43
CA GLU A 203 48.09 24.75 4.40
C GLU A 203 49.60 24.56 4.32
N ARG A 204 50.10 23.33 4.11
CA ARG A 204 51.52 23.06 3.86
C ARG A 204 51.99 23.74 2.59
N TRP A 205 51.22 23.64 1.51
CA TRP A 205 51.52 24.33 0.24
C TRP A 205 51.55 25.85 0.40
N ARG A 206 50.58 26.44 1.10
CA ARG A 206 50.55 27.88 1.40
C ARG A 206 51.75 28.32 2.24
N LYS A 207 52.13 27.54 3.26
CA LYS A 207 53.33 27.82 4.08
C LYS A 207 54.62 27.71 3.24
N MET A 208 54.72 26.74 2.33
CA MET A 208 55.85 26.68 1.40
C MET A 208 55.89 27.88 0.44
N GLN A 209 54.75 28.27 -0.13
CA GLN A 209 54.66 29.44 -1.01
C GLN A 209 55.02 30.73 -0.27
N ALA A 210 54.55 30.91 0.96
CA ALA A 210 54.91 32.06 1.80
C ALA A 210 56.42 32.10 2.08
N LYS A 211 57.05 30.96 2.40
CA LYS A 211 58.51 30.87 2.55
C LYS A 211 59.27 31.19 1.26
N LEU A 212 58.79 30.72 0.10
CA LEU A 212 59.36 31.06 -1.20
C LEU A 212 59.27 32.58 -1.48
N LEU A 213 58.21 33.23 -1.00
CA LEU A 213 57.98 34.68 -1.04
C LEU A 213 58.78 35.49 -0.01
N GLU A 214 59.54 34.86 0.89
CA GLU A 214 60.47 35.51 1.82
C GLU A 214 61.93 35.47 1.31
N LEU A 215 62.24 34.65 0.30
CA LEU A 215 63.58 34.54 -0.26
C LEU A 215 63.95 35.78 -1.10
N PRO A 216 65.23 36.19 -1.17
CA PRO A 216 65.68 37.28 -2.03
C PRO A 216 65.27 37.08 -3.50
N PRO A 217 64.94 38.15 -4.25
CA PRO A 217 64.41 38.07 -5.62
C PRO A 217 65.36 37.36 -6.60
N GLU A 218 66.68 37.45 -6.38
CA GLU A 218 67.72 36.81 -7.19
C GLU A 218 67.64 35.27 -7.16
N ILE A 219 67.28 34.69 -6.00
CA ILE A 219 67.15 33.23 -5.81
C ILE A 219 65.81 32.71 -6.40
N ARG A 220 64.76 33.54 -6.43
CA ARG A 220 63.45 33.18 -7.01
C ARG A 220 63.51 32.97 -8.52
N LEU A 221 64.30 33.77 -9.23
CA LEU A 221 64.49 33.69 -10.69
C LEU A 221 65.23 32.40 -11.11
N ILE A 222 66.12 31.88 -10.25
CA ILE A 222 66.85 30.62 -10.49
C ILE A 222 65.93 29.40 -10.31
N LEU A 223 65.01 29.43 -9.34
CA LEU A 223 64.08 28.32 -9.06
C LEU A 223 62.87 28.25 -10.01
N GLN A 224 62.57 29.31 -10.77
CA GLN A 224 61.48 29.34 -11.75
C GLN A 224 61.93 29.00 -13.18
N SER A 225 63.24 28.93 -13.42
CA SER A 225 63.85 28.63 -14.73
C SER A 225 64.37 27.18 -14.86
N ALA A 226 64.18 26.35 -13.83
CA ALA A 226 64.44 24.90 -13.81
C ALA A 226 63.12 24.12 -13.72
#